data_AF-A0A839LJ22-F1
#
_entry.id   AF-A0A839LJ22-F1
#
_cell.length_a   1.000
_cell.length_b   1.000
_cell.length_c   1.000
_cell.angle_alpha   90.00
_cell.angle_beta   90.00
_cell.angle_gamma   90.00
#
_symmetry.space_group_name_H-M   'P 1'
#
loop_
_entity.id
_entity.type
_entity.pdbx_description
1 polymer ?
#
loop_
_entity_poly.entity_id
_entity_poly.type
_entity_poly.pdbx_seq_one_letter_code
_entity_poly.pdbx_strand_id
1 'polypeptide(L)'
;MEIKADWIAASSLNAASFFNCSDKKPAGVYVQTIDGVCYALVGVHISSKLYPNWLWATFEPQSPVTNPNRCKPSLYSPCNDPWGSNPALSTGQATAATKNLTNLMDQAGLPPEFRNYRLVGTQTQYEQPLASKGMLGNSFVEFNALVLPQQASCITCHGYAAINVALNPPGTGNGSPIGNGPSIGKPVIPPTIPGRHWEPVDFSWMLGFMPGK
;
A
#
# COMPACT_ATOMS: atom_id res chain seq x y z
N MET A 1 8.30 -12.16 4.32
CA MET A 1 7.49 -10.98 4.67
C MET A 1 8.20 -9.79 4.06
N GLU A 2 7.45 -8.84 3.53
CA GLU A 2 7.98 -7.61 2.94
C GLU A 2 7.19 -6.40 3.43
N ILE A 3 7.86 -5.26 3.49
CA ILE A 3 7.29 -3.97 3.89
C ILE A 3 7.60 -2.94 2.80
N LYS A 4 6.58 -2.22 2.31
CA LYS A 4 6.76 -0.97 1.58
C LYS A 4 6.25 0.18 2.40
N ALA A 5 7.02 1.26 2.41
CA ALA A 5 6.71 2.49 3.07
C ALA A 5 6.81 3.63 2.06
N ASP A 6 5.76 4.42 1.92
CA ASP A 6 5.77 5.64 1.12
C ASP A 6 5.83 6.87 2.02
N TRP A 7 6.61 7.84 1.57
CA TRP A 7 6.94 9.05 2.30
C TRP A 7 6.66 10.26 1.44
N ILE A 8 6.17 11.33 2.06
CA ILE A 8 6.05 12.64 1.40
C ILE A 8 7.06 13.61 1.99
N ALA A 9 7.69 14.41 1.13
CA ALA A 9 8.53 15.50 1.58
C ALA A 9 7.66 16.66 2.06
N ALA A 10 8.06 17.36 3.12
CA ALA A 10 7.39 18.58 3.55
C ALA A 10 7.29 19.63 2.43
N SER A 11 8.31 19.67 1.56
CA SER A 11 8.39 20.57 0.41
C SER A 11 7.41 20.22 -0.72
N SER A 12 6.80 19.02 -0.73
CA SER A 12 5.81 18.65 -1.74
C SER A 12 4.40 19.13 -1.41
N LEU A 13 4.20 19.73 -0.23
CA LEU A 13 2.92 20.27 0.20
C LEU A 13 2.85 21.79 -0.03
N ASN A 14 1.64 22.31 -0.20
CA ASN A 14 1.42 23.75 -0.27
C ASN A 14 1.75 24.42 1.08
N ALA A 15 1.98 25.74 1.04
CA ALA A 15 2.37 26.50 2.23
C ALA A 15 1.36 26.39 3.40
N ALA A 16 0.07 26.20 3.10
CA ALA A 16 -0.98 26.04 4.12
C ALA A 16 -0.92 24.68 4.85
N SER A 17 -0.28 23.68 4.26
CA SER A 17 -0.17 22.31 4.79
C SER A 17 1.29 21.94 5.08
N PHE A 18 2.19 22.93 5.14
CA PHE A 18 3.60 22.72 5.38
C PHE A 18 3.87 22.20 6.80
N PHE A 19 4.81 21.26 6.93
CA PHE A 19 5.28 20.71 8.21
C PHE A 19 6.81 20.68 8.27
N ASN A 20 7.37 20.45 9.45
CA ASN A 20 8.80 20.16 9.59
C ASN A 20 9.04 19.07 10.65
N CYS A 21 10.30 18.66 10.81
CA CYS A 21 10.68 17.55 11.68
C CYS A 21 11.06 18.02 13.09
N SER A 22 10.82 19.29 13.42
CA SER A 22 11.22 19.93 14.68
C SER A 22 10.00 20.39 15.45
N ASP A 23 9.54 21.62 15.22
CA ASP A 23 8.50 22.32 15.97
C ASP A 23 7.12 22.27 15.29
N LYS A 24 7.05 21.90 14.00
CA LYS A 24 5.80 21.78 13.23
C LYS A 24 5.56 20.36 12.74
N LYS A 25 5.73 19.37 13.62
CA LYS A 25 5.45 17.97 13.29
C LYS A 25 3.94 17.75 13.08
N PRO A 26 3.52 17.01 12.04
CA PRO A 26 2.13 16.60 11.92
C PRO A 26 1.79 15.66 13.08
N ALA A 27 0.69 15.95 13.77
CA ALA A 27 0.30 15.22 14.97
C ALA A 27 0.07 13.73 14.67
N GLY A 28 0.71 12.86 15.46
CA GLY A 28 0.58 11.40 15.30
C GLY A 28 1.14 10.86 13.98
N VAL A 29 2.04 11.57 13.31
CA VAL A 29 2.67 11.08 12.08
C VAL A 29 4.15 10.92 12.33
N TYR A 30 4.70 9.77 11.94
CA TYR A 30 6.13 9.53 12.02
C TYR A 30 6.83 10.39 10.97
N VAL A 31 7.81 11.18 11.42
CA VAL A 31 8.60 12.06 10.55
C VAL A 31 10.09 11.81 10.73
N GLN A 32 10.84 11.99 9.66
CA GLN A 32 12.29 11.81 9.67
C GLN A 32 12.96 12.81 8.73
N THR A 33 14.09 13.34 9.16
CA THR A 33 14.98 14.13 8.29
C THR A 33 15.93 13.19 7.55
N ILE A 34 15.93 13.25 6.23
CA ILE A 34 16.83 12.51 5.35
C ILE A 34 17.48 13.54 4.42
N ASP A 35 18.82 13.61 4.43
CA ASP A 35 19.60 14.56 3.64
C ASP A 35 19.11 16.02 3.74
N GLY A 36 18.73 16.44 4.95
CA GLY A 36 18.25 17.78 5.23
C GLY A 36 16.79 18.05 4.85
N VAL A 37 16.10 17.09 4.24
CA VAL A 37 14.68 17.18 3.88
C VAL A 37 13.84 16.45 4.92
N CYS A 38 12.78 17.09 5.40
CA CYS A 38 11.83 16.45 6.31
C CYS A 38 10.80 15.63 5.54
N TYR A 39 10.65 14.37 5.92
CA TYR A 39 9.68 13.44 5.34
C TYR A 39 8.66 12.99 6.39
N ALA A 40 7.43 12.74 5.94
CA ALA A 40 6.38 12.11 6.72
C ALA A 40 6.02 10.76 6.11
N LEU A 41 5.90 9.72 6.93
CA LEU A 41 5.45 8.40 6.51
C LEU A 41 3.94 8.43 6.27
N VAL A 42 3.47 8.14 5.06
CA VAL A 42 2.05 8.29 4.66
C VAL A 42 1.35 6.99 4.32
N GLY A 43 2.09 5.91 4.08
CA GLY A 43 1.50 4.62 3.76
C GLY A 43 2.47 3.51 4.09
N VAL A 44 1.93 2.41 4.63
CA VAL A 44 2.69 1.18 4.85
C VAL A 44 1.91 0.01 4.31
N HIS A 45 2.54 -0.77 3.45
CA HIS A 45 2.08 -2.09 3.08
C HIS A 45 2.92 -3.14 3.79
N ILE A 46 2.25 -4.17 4.30
CA ILE A 46 2.88 -5.38 4.81
C ILE A 46 2.35 -6.55 4.00
N SER A 47 3.25 -7.35 3.44
CA SER A 47 2.90 -8.52 2.66
C SER A 47 3.61 -9.78 3.15
N SER A 48 2.97 -10.94 3.01
CA SER A 48 3.54 -12.23 3.42
C SER A 48 3.01 -13.38 2.59
N LYS A 49 3.88 -14.30 2.18
CA LYS A 49 3.51 -15.55 1.48
C LYS A 49 3.19 -16.73 2.39
N LEU A 50 3.09 -16.51 3.70
CA LEU A 50 2.70 -17.57 4.64
C LEU A 50 1.24 -18.05 4.41
N TYR A 51 0.44 -17.30 3.65
CA TYR A 51 -0.88 -17.70 3.19
C TYR A 51 -0.86 -18.07 1.69
N PRO A 52 -1.71 -19.03 1.23
CA PRO A 52 -1.71 -19.49 -0.16
C PRO A 52 -1.84 -18.38 -1.21
N ASN A 53 -2.69 -17.38 -0.98
CA ASN A 53 -2.88 -16.22 -1.87
C ASN A 53 -2.27 -14.93 -1.30
N TRP A 54 -1.24 -15.10 -0.46
CA TRP A 54 -0.54 -14.06 0.28
C TRP A 54 -1.44 -13.37 1.31
N LEU A 55 -0.83 -12.74 2.29
CA LEU A 55 -1.44 -11.72 3.11
C LEU A 55 -0.98 -10.38 2.55
N TRP A 56 -1.92 -9.48 2.34
CA TRP A 56 -1.68 -8.06 2.19
C TRP A 56 -2.39 -7.31 3.30
N ALA A 57 -1.71 -6.35 3.91
CA ALA A 57 -2.28 -5.41 4.86
C ALA A 57 -1.77 -4.01 4.51
N THR A 58 -2.67 -3.03 4.52
CA THR A 58 -2.29 -1.64 4.25
C THR A 58 -2.71 -0.71 5.38
N PHE A 59 -1.82 0.20 5.74
CA PHE A 59 -1.95 1.11 6.87
C PHE A 59 -1.73 2.55 6.41
N GLU A 60 -2.50 3.46 6.98
CA GLU A 60 -2.41 4.89 6.72
C GLU A 60 -2.51 5.69 8.02
N PRO A 61 -1.75 6.79 8.16
CA PRO A 61 -1.90 7.70 9.28
C PRO A 61 -3.23 8.46 9.19
N GLN A 62 -3.87 8.70 10.33
CA GLN A 62 -5.03 9.59 10.40
C GLN A 62 -4.53 11.03 10.46
N SER A 63 -4.33 11.64 9.31
CA SER A 63 -3.78 12.99 9.22
C SER A 63 -4.38 13.72 8.02
N PRO A 64 -5.17 14.79 8.21
CA PRO A 64 -5.68 15.56 7.08
C PRO A 64 -4.58 16.36 6.36
N VAL A 65 -3.44 16.61 7.03
CA VAL A 65 -2.30 17.35 6.46
C VAL A 65 -1.52 16.48 5.49
N THR A 66 -1.17 15.28 5.93
CA THR A 66 -0.31 14.38 5.17
C THR A 66 -1.09 13.32 4.41
N ASN A 67 -2.38 13.10 4.74
CA ASN A 67 -3.28 12.16 4.07
C ASN A 67 -4.77 12.56 4.08
N PRO A 68 -5.14 13.59 3.29
CA PRO A 68 -6.53 14.04 3.21
C PRO A 68 -7.47 13.04 2.51
N ASN A 69 -6.92 12.03 1.82
CA ASN A 69 -7.69 11.08 1.01
C ASN A 69 -7.90 9.73 1.70
N ARG A 70 -7.49 9.61 2.97
CA ARG A 70 -7.58 8.38 3.74
C ARG A 70 -8.99 7.78 3.72
N CYS A 71 -9.07 6.48 3.45
CA CYS A 71 -10.32 5.69 3.41
C CYS A 71 -11.44 6.29 2.53
N LYS A 72 -11.12 7.14 1.54
CA LYS A 72 -12.15 7.78 0.71
C LYS A 72 -12.75 6.76 -0.27
N PRO A 73 -14.03 6.36 -0.13
CA PRO A 73 -14.60 5.26 -0.93
C PRO A 73 -14.67 5.54 -2.43
N SER A 74 -14.73 6.82 -2.82
CA SER A 74 -14.72 7.22 -4.22
C SER A 74 -13.34 7.09 -4.87
N LEU A 75 -12.28 6.90 -4.08
CA LEU A 75 -10.93 6.66 -4.58
C LEU A 75 -10.64 5.17 -4.55
N TYR A 76 -10.56 4.55 -3.37
CA TYR A 76 -10.20 3.14 -3.26
C TYR A 76 -11.23 2.36 -2.46
N SER A 77 -11.21 2.49 -1.14
CA SER A 77 -12.07 1.70 -0.25
C SER A 77 -12.34 2.48 1.04
N PRO A 78 -13.52 2.29 1.68
CA PRO A 78 -13.64 2.63 3.09
C PRO A 78 -12.68 1.76 3.90
N CYS A 79 -12.23 2.28 5.04
CA CYS A 79 -11.46 1.46 5.96
C CYS A 79 -12.39 0.51 6.72
N ASN A 80 -11.92 -0.71 6.91
CA ASN A 80 -12.60 -1.73 7.70
C ASN A 80 -11.59 -2.45 8.60
N ASP A 81 -11.60 -2.09 9.87
CA ASP A 81 -10.71 -2.64 10.90
C ASP A 81 -11.49 -2.96 12.18
N PRO A 82 -12.23 -4.09 12.21
CA PRO A 82 -13.07 -4.48 13.32
C PRO A 82 -12.31 -4.88 14.58
N TRP A 83 -11.01 -5.14 14.48
CA TRP A 83 -10.18 -5.56 15.61
C TRP A 83 -9.39 -4.40 16.21
N GLY A 84 -8.84 -3.53 15.37
CA GLY A 84 -7.95 -2.47 15.78
C GLY A 84 -8.62 -1.11 15.97
N SER A 85 -9.74 -0.83 15.32
CA SER A 85 -10.34 0.52 15.27
C SER A 85 -11.74 0.59 15.88
N ASN A 86 -12.07 1.74 16.47
CA ASN A 86 -13.41 2.10 16.92
C ASN A 86 -13.79 3.53 16.43
N PRO A 87 -14.80 3.68 15.56
CA PRO A 87 -15.56 2.62 14.92
C PRO A 87 -14.71 1.77 13.96
N ALA A 88 -15.16 0.54 13.69
CA ALA A 88 -14.49 -0.40 12.79
C ALA A 88 -14.47 0.08 11.34
N LEU A 89 -15.59 0.66 10.89
CA LEU A 89 -15.77 1.21 9.56
C LEU A 89 -15.54 2.72 9.60
N SER A 90 -14.75 3.26 8.67
CA SER A 90 -14.59 4.71 8.51
C SER A 90 -14.39 5.11 7.04
N THR A 91 -14.79 6.33 6.71
CA THR A 91 -14.60 6.95 5.40
C THR A 91 -13.62 8.13 5.45
N GLY A 92 -12.64 8.06 6.37
CA GLY A 92 -11.55 9.03 6.51
C GLY A 92 -11.57 9.80 7.82
N GLN A 93 -12.65 9.69 8.59
CA GLN A 93 -12.74 10.26 9.92
C GLN A 93 -11.77 9.58 10.89
N ALA A 94 -11.37 10.32 11.93
CA ALA A 94 -10.54 9.77 13.00
C ALA A 94 -11.28 8.67 13.76
N THR A 95 -10.55 7.62 14.10
CA THR A 95 -10.97 6.44 14.85
C THR A 95 -10.05 6.27 16.05
N ALA A 96 -10.59 5.73 17.14
CA ALA A 96 -9.80 5.34 18.30
C ALA A 96 -9.17 3.95 18.08
N ALA A 97 -7.93 3.76 18.51
CA ALA A 97 -7.34 2.43 18.59
C ALA A 97 -8.02 1.62 19.71
N THR A 98 -8.27 0.33 19.48
CA THR A 98 -8.75 -0.57 20.54
C THR A 98 -7.67 -0.80 21.59
N LYS A 99 -8.08 -1.12 22.82
CA LYS A 99 -7.14 -1.38 23.92
C LYS A 99 -6.20 -2.55 23.61
N ASN A 100 -6.73 -3.60 22.98
CA ASN A 100 -5.94 -4.77 22.57
C ASN A 100 -4.82 -4.38 21.61
N LEU A 101 -5.13 -3.57 20.60
CA LEU A 101 -4.11 -3.07 19.69
C LEU A 101 -3.10 -2.19 20.43
N THR A 102 -3.53 -1.20 21.22
CA THR A 102 -2.56 -0.35 21.94
C THR A 102 -1.66 -1.16 22.86
N ASN A 103 -2.18 -2.21 23.51
CA ASN A 103 -1.38 -3.08 24.37
C ASN A 103 -0.32 -3.86 23.58
N LEU A 104 -0.66 -4.37 22.39
CA LEU A 104 0.33 -5.04 21.52
C LEU A 104 1.40 -4.06 21.04
N MET A 105 1.02 -2.83 20.68
CA MET A 105 1.97 -1.81 20.26
C MET A 105 2.92 -1.43 21.40
N ASP A 106 2.41 -1.35 22.62
CA ASP A 106 3.20 -1.06 23.82
C ASP A 106 4.16 -2.21 24.15
N GLN A 107 3.69 -3.46 24.08
CA GLN A 107 4.51 -4.64 24.26
C GLN A 107 5.62 -4.75 23.21
N ALA A 108 5.35 -4.32 21.98
CA ALA A 108 6.32 -4.27 20.90
C ALA A 108 7.28 -3.07 20.97
N GLY A 109 7.06 -2.13 21.91
CA GLY A 109 7.86 -0.91 22.05
C GLY A 109 7.77 0.02 20.83
N LEU A 110 6.63 0.05 20.15
CA LEU A 110 6.46 0.93 18.98
C LEU A 110 6.43 2.41 19.39
N PRO A 111 7.03 3.30 18.58
CA PRO A 111 6.90 4.74 18.80
C PRO A 111 5.43 5.16 18.85
N PRO A 112 5.06 6.13 19.71
CA PRO A 112 3.67 6.51 19.94
C PRO A 112 2.96 7.01 18.67
N GLU A 113 3.68 7.54 17.68
CA GLU A 113 3.16 7.94 16.39
C GLU A 113 2.48 6.77 15.65
N PHE A 114 3.01 5.55 15.78
CA PHE A 114 2.46 4.38 15.11
C PHE A 114 1.02 4.09 15.54
N ARG A 115 0.58 4.51 16.73
CA ARG A 115 -0.81 4.35 17.19
C ARG A 115 -1.83 5.04 16.28
N ASN A 116 -1.39 6.04 15.52
CA ASN A 116 -2.21 6.75 14.55
C ASN A 116 -2.22 6.10 13.16
N TYR A 117 -1.36 5.12 12.90
CA TYR A 117 -1.36 4.35 11.66
C TYR A 117 -2.39 3.24 11.79
N ARG A 118 -3.52 3.43 11.12
CA ARG A 118 -4.67 2.52 11.19
C ARG A 118 -4.66 1.59 10.00
N LEU A 119 -5.06 0.35 10.25
CA LEU A 119 -5.36 -0.59 9.18
C LEU A 119 -6.48 0.00 8.31
N VAL A 120 -6.26 0.03 7.00
CA VAL A 120 -7.28 0.31 6.00
C VAL A 120 -8.06 -0.96 5.71
N GLY A 121 -7.33 -2.06 5.49
CA GLY A 121 -7.89 -3.38 5.31
C GLY A 121 -6.81 -4.41 5.01
N THR A 122 -7.25 -5.66 4.88
CA THR A 122 -6.40 -6.79 4.50
C THR A 122 -6.98 -7.52 3.31
N GLN A 123 -6.12 -8.13 2.50
CA GLN A 123 -6.51 -9.00 1.41
C GLN A 123 -5.75 -10.32 1.52
N THR A 124 -6.48 -11.44 1.47
CA THR A 124 -5.92 -12.80 1.54
C THR A 124 -6.43 -13.72 0.44
N GLN A 125 -7.22 -13.16 -0.47
CA GLN A 125 -7.87 -13.82 -1.60
C GLN A 125 -8.09 -12.75 -2.68
N TYR A 126 -7.94 -13.14 -3.94
CA TYR A 126 -8.11 -12.24 -5.09
C TYR A 126 -9.55 -11.73 -5.17
N GLU A 127 -10.51 -12.62 -5.03
CA GLU A 127 -11.93 -12.31 -4.88
C GLU A 127 -12.29 -12.20 -3.39
N GLN A 128 -12.44 -10.97 -2.91
CA GLN A 128 -12.99 -10.67 -1.58
C GLN A 128 -14.51 -10.45 -1.67
N PRO A 129 -15.25 -10.25 -0.55
CA PRO A 129 -16.71 -10.14 -0.58
C PRO A 129 -17.23 -9.16 -1.63
N LEU A 130 -18.42 -9.42 -2.16
CA LEU A 130 -19.03 -8.69 -3.29
C LEU A 130 -18.95 -7.16 -3.15
N ALA A 131 -19.04 -6.64 -1.92
CA ALA A 131 -18.93 -5.21 -1.62
C ALA A 131 -17.56 -4.61 -1.95
N SER A 132 -16.49 -5.38 -1.79
CA SER A 132 -15.12 -4.97 -2.12
C SER A 132 -14.70 -5.39 -3.52
N LYS A 133 -15.28 -6.47 -4.08
CA LYS A 133 -14.83 -7.09 -5.35
C LYS A 133 -13.33 -7.44 -5.39
N GLY A 134 -12.66 -7.61 -4.24
CA GLY A 134 -11.19 -7.76 -4.22
C GLY A 134 -10.42 -6.44 -4.24
N MET A 135 -11.09 -5.30 -4.12
CA MET A 135 -10.46 -4.00 -4.06
C MET A 135 -9.91 -3.72 -2.66
N LEU A 136 -8.65 -3.31 -2.62
CA LEU A 136 -7.98 -2.75 -1.46
C LEU A 136 -6.86 -1.86 -1.98
N GLY A 137 -6.85 -0.60 -1.54
CA GLY A 137 -5.80 0.34 -1.92
C GLY A 137 -5.50 1.32 -0.79
N ASN A 138 -4.28 1.84 -0.80
CA ASN A 138 -3.83 2.97 -0.02
C ASN A 138 -4.00 4.28 -0.82
N SER A 139 -4.47 5.33 -0.16
CA SER A 139 -4.73 6.62 -0.79
C SER A 139 -3.49 7.29 -1.41
N PHE A 140 -2.28 6.92 -0.96
CA PHE A 140 -1.02 7.42 -1.51
C PHE A 140 -0.26 6.42 -2.35
N VAL A 141 -0.08 5.20 -1.85
CA VAL A 141 0.81 4.24 -2.52
C VAL A 141 0.31 3.95 -3.93
N GLU A 142 -1.00 3.71 -4.07
CA GLU A 142 -1.67 3.46 -5.34
C GLU A 142 -1.74 4.72 -6.20
N PHE A 143 -1.93 5.90 -5.60
CA PHE A 143 -1.90 7.17 -6.34
C PHE A 143 -0.53 7.42 -6.96
N ASN A 144 0.55 7.23 -6.19
CA ASN A 144 1.93 7.39 -6.65
C ASN A 144 2.31 6.34 -7.71
N ALA A 145 1.68 5.16 -7.65
CA ALA A 145 1.79 4.10 -8.66
C ALA A 145 0.83 4.29 -9.85
N LEU A 146 0.13 5.42 -9.96
CA LEU A 146 -0.82 5.75 -11.03
C LEU A 146 -1.98 4.73 -11.18
N VAL A 147 -2.35 4.06 -10.09
CA VAL A 147 -3.50 3.15 -10.05
C VAL A 147 -4.78 3.97 -9.95
N LEU A 148 -5.66 3.78 -10.94
CA LEU A 148 -6.92 4.51 -11.03
C LEU A 148 -7.86 4.20 -9.85
N PRO A 149 -8.78 5.13 -9.52
CA PRO A 149 -9.81 4.88 -8.53
C PRO A 149 -10.57 3.59 -8.78
N GLN A 150 -10.84 2.84 -7.71
CA GLN A 150 -11.56 1.57 -7.74
C GLN A 150 -10.92 0.52 -8.67
N GLN A 151 -9.61 0.60 -8.87
CA GLN A 151 -8.81 -0.36 -9.63
C GLN A 151 -7.64 -0.93 -8.82
N ALA A 152 -7.61 -0.67 -7.52
CA ALA A 152 -6.56 -1.15 -6.63
C ALA A 152 -6.86 -2.56 -6.13
N SER A 153 -6.05 -3.53 -6.54
CA SER A 153 -5.96 -4.83 -5.88
C SER A 153 -4.51 -5.25 -5.81
N CYS A 154 -3.94 -5.14 -4.60
CA CYS A 154 -2.51 -5.26 -4.43
C CYS A 154 -2.02 -6.65 -4.83
N ILE A 155 -2.63 -7.72 -4.30
CA ILE A 155 -2.20 -9.08 -4.63
C ILE A 155 -2.43 -9.41 -6.11
N THR A 156 -3.45 -8.84 -6.78
CA THR A 156 -3.66 -9.03 -8.23
C THR A 156 -2.53 -8.40 -9.03
N CYS A 157 -2.26 -7.12 -8.79
CA CYS A 157 -1.20 -6.39 -9.50
C CYS A 157 0.19 -7.00 -9.24
N HIS A 158 0.46 -7.39 -7.98
CA HIS A 158 1.72 -8.04 -7.61
C HIS A 158 1.78 -9.52 -8.02
N GLY A 159 0.65 -10.17 -8.29
CA GLY A 159 0.59 -11.50 -8.88
C GLY A 159 1.12 -11.56 -10.31
N TYR A 160 1.28 -10.41 -10.99
CA TYR A 160 1.93 -10.30 -12.30
C TYR A 160 3.44 -10.08 -12.22
N ALA A 161 4.03 -9.97 -11.03
CA ALA A 161 5.45 -9.73 -10.89
C ALA A 161 6.28 -10.91 -11.44
N ALA A 162 7.11 -10.64 -12.44
CA ALA A 162 7.97 -11.63 -13.07
C ALA A 162 9.27 -11.00 -13.59
N ILE A 163 10.36 -11.76 -13.58
CA ILE A 163 11.64 -11.36 -14.16
C ILE A 163 11.81 -12.04 -15.53
N ASN A 164 12.34 -11.31 -16.50
CA ASN A 164 12.75 -11.89 -17.77
C ASN A 164 14.07 -12.62 -17.57
N VAL A 165 14.18 -13.91 -17.89
CA VAL A 165 15.44 -14.67 -17.79
C VAL A 165 16.13 -14.87 -19.14
N ALA A 166 15.75 -14.10 -20.17
CA ALA A 166 16.47 -14.07 -21.45
C ALA A 166 17.78 -13.29 -21.30
N LEU A 167 18.82 -13.73 -22.04
CA LEU A 167 20.13 -13.07 -22.11
C LEU A 167 20.08 -11.64 -22.67
N ASN A 168 19.02 -11.30 -23.42
CA ASN A 168 18.76 -9.96 -23.95
C ASN A 168 17.27 -9.65 -23.76
N PRO A 169 16.86 -9.20 -22.56
CA PRO A 169 15.45 -8.96 -22.29
C PRO A 169 14.95 -7.80 -23.14
N PRO A 170 13.80 -7.93 -23.84
CA PRO A 170 13.16 -6.78 -24.47
C PRO A 170 12.85 -5.74 -23.38
N GLY A 171 13.00 -4.45 -23.71
CA GLY A 171 12.61 -3.36 -22.81
C GLY A 171 11.11 -3.40 -22.55
N THR A 172 10.68 -4.11 -21.51
CA THR A 172 9.29 -4.16 -21.08
C THR A 172 9.01 -2.97 -20.18
N GLY A 173 7.87 -2.31 -20.43
CA GLY A 173 7.46 -1.10 -19.75
C GLY A 173 7.58 -1.18 -18.23
N ASN A 174 8.21 -0.15 -17.67
CA ASN A 174 8.38 0.11 -16.24
C ASN A 174 7.07 -0.08 -15.48
N GLY A 175 6.99 -1.06 -14.59
CA GLY A 175 6.08 -0.91 -13.47
C GLY A 175 4.58 -0.99 -13.82
N SER A 176 4.17 -1.67 -14.90
CA SER A 176 2.75 -1.82 -15.28
C SER A 176 2.27 -3.28 -15.26
N PRO A 177 0.99 -3.55 -14.93
CA PRO A 177 0.36 -4.85 -15.16
C PRO A 177 0.53 -5.28 -16.60
N ILE A 178 0.51 -6.60 -16.83
CA ILE A 178 0.57 -7.17 -18.17
C ILE A 178 -0.53 -6.54 -19.04
N GLY A 179 -0.18 -6.14 -20.26
CA GLY A 179 -1.12 -5.47 -21.18
C GLY A 179 -2.46 -6.23 -21.28
N ASN A 180 -3.55 -5.53 -20.97
CA ASN A 180 -4.94 -6.03 -20.90
C ASN A 180 -5.28 -7.01 -19.75
N GLY A 181 -4.38 -7.26 -18.80
CA GLY A 181 -4.68 -8.03 -17.58
C GLY A 181 -5.58 -7.24 -16.61
N PRO A 182 -6.50 -7.90 -15.89
CA PRO A 182 -7.32 -7.21 -14.89
C PRO A 182 -6.48 -6.71 -13.71
N SER A 183 -6.77 -5.50 -13.23
CA SER A 183 -6.15 -4.90 -12.02
C SER A 183 -6.83 -5.33 -10.71
N ILE A 184 -7.95 -6.04 -10.79
CA ILE A 184 -8.74 -6.56 -9.66
C ILE A 184 -9.19 -7.99 -9.95
N GLY A 185 -9.26 -8.81 -8.91
CA GLY A 185 -9.69 -10.22 -9.01
C GLY A 185 -8.53 -11.14 -9.37
N LYS A 186 -8.80 -12.38 -9.79
CA LYS A 186 -7.72 -13.32 -10.11
C LYS A 186 -6.82 -12.78 -11.23
N PRO A 187 -5.50 -12.73 -11.03
CA PRO A 187 -4.57 -12.42 -12.10
C PRO A 187 -4.66 -13.51 -13.16
N VAL A 188 -4.77 -13.10 -14.43
CA VAL A 188 -4.62 -14.02 -15.54
C VAL A 188 -3.14 -14.06 -15.86
N ILE A 189 -2.40 -14.96 -15.20
CA ILE A 189 -1.01 -15.24 -15.59
C ILE A 189 -1.07 -15.56 -17.09
N PRO A 190 -0.32 -14.86 -17.95
CA PRO A 190 -0.31 -15.19 -19.36
C PRO A 190 0.04 -16.67 -19.45
N PRO A 191 -0.70 -17.47 -20.23
CA PRO A 191 -0.24 -18.80 -20.57
C PRO A 191 1.17 -18.61 -21.09
N THR A 192 2.14 -19.27 -20.45
CA THR A 192 3.57 -19.34 -20.84
C THR A 192 3.74 -18.85 -22.26
N ILE A 193 4.01 -17.55 -22.46
CA ILE A 193 3.96 -16.99 -23.82
C ILE A 193 5.05 -17.76 -24.56
N PRO A 194 4.74 -18.59 -25.58
CA PRO A 194 5.73 -19.46 -26.17
C PRO A 194 6.92 -18.62 -26.65
N GLY A 195 8.12 -18.95 -26.18
CA GLY A 195 9.34 -18.20 -26.48
C GLY A 195 9.62 -16.97 -25.61
N ARG A 196 8.94 -16.80 -24.46
CA ARG A 196 9.30 -15.75 -23.48
C ARG A 196 9.69 -16.32 -22.12
N HIS A 197 10.94 -16.11 -21.78
CA HIS A 197 11.64 -16.45 -20.55
C HIS A 197 11.15 -15.63 -19.35
N TRP A 198 10.00 -15.94 -18.74
CA TRP A 198 9.53 -15.19 -17.55
C TRP A 198 9.39 -16.10 -16.33
N GLU A 199 10.06 -15.73 -15.24
CA GLU A 199 9.95 -16.42 -13.95
C GLU A 199 9.16 -15.56 -12.96
N PRO A 200 8.10 -16.10 -12.34
CA PRO A 200 7.35 -15.36 -11.33
C PRO A 200 8.26 -15.05 -10.14
N VAL A 201 8.18 -13.82 -9.63
CA VAL A 201 8.89 -13.45 -8.41
C VAL A 201 7.95 -13.35 -7.25
N ASP A 202 8.51 -13.60 -6.07
CA ASP A 202 7.72 -13.60 -4.86
C ASP A 202 7.19 -12.21 -4.51
N PHE A 203 7.99 -11.19 -4.80
CA PHE A 203 7.70 -9.81 -4.42
C PHE A 203 8.36 -8.87 -5.45
N SER A 204 7.59 -7.91 -5.97
CA SER A 204 8.14 -6.77 -6.72
C SER A 204 7.23 -5.57 -6.55
N TRP A 205 7.77 -4.49 -5.99
CA TRP A 205 7.09 -3.19 -5.93
C TRP A 205 7.05 -2.48 -7.28
N MET A 206 7.95 -2.86 -8.18
CA MET A 206 7.88 -2.49 -9.59
C MET A 206 6.87 -3.43 -10.23
N LEU A 207 5.66 -2.93 -10.53
CA LEU A 207 4.60 -3.78 -11.08
C LEU A 207 5.07 -4.38 -12.42
N GLY A 208 5.07 -5.70 -12.55
CA GLY A 208 5.37 -6.35 -13.82
C GLY A 208 6.84 -6.71 -14.08
N PHE A 209 7.24 -6.54 -15.33
CA PHE A 209 8.32 -7.25 -15.98
C PHE A 209 9.69 -6.57 -15.79
N MET A 210 10.57 -7.19 -15.00
CA MET A 210 11.94 -6.70 -14.81
C MET A 210 12.89 -7.33 -15.85
N PRO A 211 13.87 -6.57 -16.40
CA PRO A 211 14.92 -7.17 -17.22
C PRO A 211 15.74 -8.16 -16.40
N GLY A 212 16.11 -9.28 -17.02
CA GLY A 212 17.13 -10.18 -16.50
C GLY A 212 18.50 -9.53 -16.49
N LYS A 213 19.42 -10.14 -15.76
CA LYS A 213 20.84 -9.77 -15.79
C LYS A 213 21.43 -9.91 -17.19
#